data_AF-A0A329RPQ0-F1
#
_entry.id   AF-A0A329RPQ0-F1
#
_cell.length_a   1.000
_cell.length_b   1.000
_cell.length_c   1.000
_cell.angle_alpha   90.00
_cell.angle_beta   90.00
_cell.angle_gamma   90.00
#
_symmetry.space_group_name_H-M   'P 1'
#
loop_
_entity.id
_entity.type
_entity.pdbx_description
1 polymer ?
#
loop_
_entity_poly.entity_id
_entity_poly.type
_entity_poly.pdbx_seq_one_letter_code
_entity_poly.pdbx_strand_id
1 'polypeptide(L)'
;TFENPPCNQAATCSHLRVTPLQHVATQGIVLGVRAIADHRFDANANEWQLYVAWRGLEDAESSWDPFQAIYNDVPTLVTQYVESANSPELGALL
;
A
#
# COMPACT_ATOMS: atom_id res chain seq x y z
N THR A 1 47.49 36.13 -11.42
CA THR A 1 48.00 35.18 -10.41
C THR A 1 47.15 35.36 -9.18
N PHE A 2 46.19 34.44 -8.97
CA PHE A 2 45.35 34.40 -7.78
C PHE A 2 45.76 33.15 -7.01
N GLU A 3 46.21 33.34 -5.78
CA GLU A 3 46.72 32.28 -4.92
C GLU A 3 45.56 31.38 -4.45
N ASN A 4 45.71 30.07 -4.68
CA ASN A 4 44.84 29.03 -4.15
C ASN A 4 45.06 28.88 -2.64
N PRO A 5 44.00 28.80 -1.80
CA PRO A 5 44.17 28.29 -0.44
C PRO A 5 44.39 26.77 -0.46
N PRO A 6 45.17 26.22 0.48
CA PRO A 6 45.54 24.81 0.48
C PRO A 6 44.35 23.91 0.79
N CYS A 7 44.00 23.07 -0.18
CA CYS A 7 43.11 21.93 -0.03
C CYS A 7 43.85 20.88 0.82
N ASN A 8 43.65 20.88 2.13
CA ASN A 8 44.13 19.84 3.00
C ASN A 8 43.00 18.85 3.36
N GLN A 9 43.18 17.67 2.78
CA GLN A 9 42.79 16.36 3.28
C GLN A 9 41.34 15.88 3.08
N ALA A 10 41.29 14.78 2.32
CA ALA A 10 40.31 13.71 2.34
C ALA A 10 38.94 14.01 1.72
N ALA A 11 38.89 13.74 0.42
CA ALA A 11 37.70 13.25 -0.23
C ALA A 11 37.10 12.10 0.59
N THR A 12 36.04 12.38 1.34
CA THR A 12 35.01 11.39 1.60
C THR A 12 33.70 12.10 1.85
N CYS A 13 32.94 12.31 0.78
CA CYS A 13 31.49 12.47 0.87
C CYS A 13 30.95 11.07 1.26
N SER A 14 31.12 10.70 2.53
CA SER A 14 30.56 9.47 3.07
C SER A 14 29.68 9.80 4.25
N HIS A 15 28.47 9.26 4.12
CA HIS A 15 27.70 8.75 5.23
C HIS A 15 26.78 9.76 5.92
N LEU A 16 25.87 10.31 5.13
CA LEU A 16 24.51 10.44 5.64
C LEU A 16 24.01 9.01 5.93
N ARG A 17 24.17 8.54 7.18
CA ARG A 17 23.43 7.38 7.70
C ARG A 17 21.98 7.81 7.77
N VAL A 18 21.25 7.58 6.68
CA VAL A 18 19.80 7.44 6.75
C VAL A 18 19.54 6.19 7.60
N THR A 19 19.32 6.38 8.90
CA THR A 19 18.60 5.39 9.70
C THR A 19 17.19 5.31 9.11
N PRO A 20 16.75 4.17 8.55
CA PRO A 20 15.42 4.06 7.97
C PRO A 20 14.44 3.93 9.12
N LEU A 21 14.13 5.04 9.79
CA LEU A 21 13.18 5.00 10.89
C LEU A 21 12.03 5.97 10.78
N GLN A 22 12.07 7.04 9.97
CA GLN A 22 10.92 7.93 9.89
C GLN A 22 10.66 8.43 8.46
N HIS A 23 9.85 7.60 7.77
CA HIS A 23 8.77 7.95 6.86
C HIS A 23 9.13 8.89 5.70
N VAL A 24 9.39 8.25 4.56
CA VAL A 24 9.13 8.76 3.22
C VAL A 24 7.81 9.54 3.20
N ALA A 25 7.85 10.71 2.56
CA ALA A 25 6.72 11.60 2.38
C ALA A 25 5.47 10.84 1.92
N THR A 26 4.37 11.00 2.66
CA THR A 26 3.02 10.55 2.29
C THR A 26 2.51 11.36 1.09
N GLN A 27 3.14 11.22 -0.06
CA GLN A 27 2.47 11.42 -1.33
C GLN A 27 2.11 10.00 -1.78
N GLY A 28 0.95 9.53 -1.32
CA GLY A 28 0.51 8.16 -1.54
C GLY A 28 0.53 7.83 -3.04
N ILE A 29 1.15 6.73 -3.41
CA ILE A 29 1.01 6.19 -4.76
C ILE A 29 -0.42 5.67 -4.86
N VAL A 30 -1.20 6.24 -5.78
CA VAL A 30 -2.55 5.72 -6.07
C VAL A 30 -2.38 4.47 -6.92
N LEU A 31 -2.63 3.31 -6.31
CA LEU A 31 -2.60 2.01 -6.97
C LEU A 31 -4.03 1.63 -7.38
N GLY A 32 -4.18 1.14 -8.61
CA GLY A 32 -5.46 0.61 -9.06
C GLY A 32 -5.67 -0.82 -8.55
N VAL A 33 -6.92 -1.20 -8.25
CA VAL A 33 -7.25 -2.59 -7.92
C VAL A 33 -7.27 -3.45 -9.19
N ARG A 34 -6.52 -4.55 -9.20
CA ARG A 34 -6.53 -5.57 -10.26
C ARG A 34 -7.66 -6.55 -10.05
N ALA A 35 -7.74 -7.12 -8.85
CA ALA A 35 -8.74 -8.09 -8.47
C ALA A 35 -8.92 -8.14 -6.94
N ILE A 36 -10.09 -8.58 -6.52
CA ILE A 36 -10.34 -8.99 -5.13
C ILE A 36 -10.26 -10.51 -5.12
N ALA A 37 -9.26 -11.05 -4.43
CA ALA A 37 -8.92 -12.46 -4.48
C ALA A 37 -9.55 -13.28 -3.35
N ASP A 38 -9.78 -12.65 -2.18
CA ASP A 38 -10.31 -13.33 -1.00
C ASP A 38 -10.96 -12.33 -0.03
N HIS A 39 -11.64 -12.84 0.98
CA HIS A 39 -12.23 -12.07 2.07
C HIS A 39 -12.07 -12.78 3.41
N ARG A 40 -11.99 -12.01 4.49
CA ARG A 40 -11.98 -12.55 5.85
C ARG A 40 -12.58 -11.57 6.84
N PHE A 41 -13.09 -12.09 7.94
CA PHE A 41 -13.39 -11.28 9.11
C PHE A 41 -12.16 -11.24 10.02
N ASP A 42 -11.60 -10.06 10.24
CA ASP A 42 -10.52 -9.88 11.21
C ASP A 42 -11.13 -9.60 12.59
N ALA A 43 -11.01 -10.56 13.51
CA ALA A 43 -11.57 -10.43 14.85
C ALA A 43 -10.84 -9.40 15.73
N ASN A 44 -9.59 -9.05 15.41
CA ASN A 44 -8.82 -8.07 16.17
C ASN A 44 -9.23 -6.64 15.80
N ALA A 45 -9.40 -6.39 14.50
CA ALA A 45 -9.90 -5.12 13.97
C ALA A 45 -11.44 -5.04 14.02
N ASN A 46 -12.11 -6.18 14.23
CA ASN A 46 -13.56 -6.32 14.25
C ASN A 46 -14.22 -5.78 12.97
N GLU A 47 -13.65 -6.12 11.82
CA GLU A 47 -14.09 -5.67 10.50
C GLU A 47 -13.86 -6.73 9.42
N TRP A 48 -14.60 -6.60 8.33
CA TRP A 48 -14.35 -7.38 7.12
C TRP A 48 -13.20 -6.77 6.32
N GLN A 49 -12.29 -7.62 5.87
CA GLN A 49 -11.15 -7.25 5.04
C GLN A 49 -11.19 -8.03 3.72
N LEU A 50 -10.73 -7.39 2.66
CA LEU A 50 -10.60 -7.93 1.32
C LEU A 50 -9.12 -8.14 1.01
N TYR A 51 -8.78 -9.26 0.37
CA TYR A 51 -7.44 -9.49 -0.15
C TYR A 51 -7.35 -8.90 -1.56
N VAL A 52 -6.60 -7.81 -1.68
CA VAL A 52 -6.57 -6.96 -2.86
C VAL A 52 -5.29 -7.19 -3.64
N ALA A 53 -5.43 -7.67 -4.87
CA ALA A 53 -4.33 -7.71 -5.82
C ALA A 53 -4.24 -6.36 -6.54
N TRP A 54 -3.05 -5.77 -6.56
CA TRP A 54 -2.82 -4.44 -7.12
C TRP A 54 -2.41 -4.49 -8.59
N ARG A 55 -2.85 -3.49 -9.38
CA ARG A 55 -2.44 -3.34 -10.78
C ARG A 55 -0.98 -2.93 -10.85
N GLY A 56 -0.22 -3.61 -11.72
CA GLY A 56 1.20 -3.32 -11.94
C GLY A 56 2.13 -3.89 -10.87
N LEU A 57 1.60 -4.56 -9.85
CA LEU A 57 2.36 -5.19 -8.77
C LEU A 57 2.26 -6.72 -8.82
N GLU A 58 3.22 -7.39 -8.20
CA GLU A 58 3.23 -8.85 -8.07
C GLU A 58 2.18 -9.33 -7.05
N ASP A 59 1.75 -10.60 -7.12
CA ASP A 59 0.77 -11.14 -6.17
C ASP A 59 1.27 -11.08 -4.72
N ALA A 60 2.58 -11.17 -4.51
CA ALA A 60 3.22 -11.04 -3.19
C ALA A 60 3.04 -9.65 -2.56
N GLU A 61 2.70 -8.63 -3.35
CA GLU A 61 2.43 -7.27 -2.89
C GLU A 61 0.94 -7.05 -2.58
N SER A 62 0.09 -8.07 -2.76
CA SER A 62 -1.33 -7.99 -2.39
C SER A 62 -1.49 -7.82 -0.89
N SER A 63 -2.47 -7.03 -0.47
CA SER A 63 -2.69 -6.67 0.92
C SER A 63 -4.11 -7.00 1.38
N TRP A 64 -4.27 -7.09 2.71
CA TRP A 64 -5.57 -7.18 3.34
C TRP A 64 -6.01 -5.78 3.74
N ASP A 65 -7.06 -5.30 3.10
CA ASP A 65 -7.55 -3.93 3.27
C ASP A 65 -8.99 -3.94 3.77
N PRO A 66 -9.40 -2.93 4.58
CA PRO A 66 -10.76 -2.84 5.08
C PRO A 66 -11.78 -2.79 3.94
N PHE A 67 -12.86 -3.56 4.08
CA PHE A 67 -13.93 -3.64 3.08
C PHE A 67 -14.43 -2.25 2.66
N GLN A 68 -14.69 -1.38 3.65
CA GLN A 68 -15.22 -0.04 3.40
C GLN A 68 -14.22 0.86 2.66
N ALA A 69 -12.92 0.70 2.90
CA ALA A 69 -11.90 1.47 2.17
C ALA A 69 -11.93 1.12 0.68
N ILE A 70 -11.89 -0.19 0.37
CA ILE A 70 -11.90 -0.67 -1.01
C ILE A 70 -13.24 -0.41 -1.70
N TYR A 71 -14.36 -0.51 -0.98
CA TYR A 71 -15.69 -0.19 -1.51
C TYR A 71 -15.82 1.28 -1.91
N ASN A 72 -15.27 2.20 -1.12
CA ASN A 72 -15.27 3.62 -1.45
C ASN A 72 -14.44 3.92 -2.71
N ASP A 73 -13.36 3.19 -2.93
CA ASP A 73 -12.47 3.40 -4.07
C ASP A 73 -12.97 2.74 -5.37
N VAL A 74 -13.48 1.50 -5.27
CA VAL A 74 -13.88 0.67 -6.44
C VAL A 74 -15.22 -0.06 -6.19
N PRO A 75 -16.34 0.67 -5.98
CA PRO A 75 -17.61 0.08 -5.53
C PRO A 75 -18.12 -1.00 -6.48
N THR A 76 -18.04 -0.76 -7.80
CA THR A 76 -18.49 -1.73 -8.81
C THR A 76 -17.74 -3.06 -8.72
N LEU A 77 -16.43 -3.05 -8.47
CA LEU A 77 -15.64 -4.28 -8.40
C LEU A 77 -15.96 -5.06 -7.12
N VAL A 78 -16.16 -4.35 -6.00
CA VAL A 78 -16.55 -4.97 -4.73
C VAL A 78 -17.95 -5.59 -4.84
N THR A 79 -18.92 -4.89 -5.42
CA THR A 79 -20.28 -5.45 -5.63
C THR A 79 -20.22 -6.74 -6.45
N GLN A 80 -19.49 -6.75 -7.57
CA GLN A 80 -19.31 -7.95 -8.39
C GLN A 80 -18.66 -9.10 -7.63
N TYR A 81 -17.65 -8.80 -6.82
CA TYR A 81 -17.01 -9.80 -5.97
C TYR A 81 -18.01 -10.39 -4.97
N VAL A 82 -18.74 -9.55 -4.22
CA VAL A 82 -19.72 -9.98 -3.21
C VAL A 82 -20.83 -10.83 -3.83
N GLU A 83 -21.35 -10.43 -4.99
CA GLU A 83 -22.34 -11.22 -5.73
C GLU A 83 -21.80 -12.61 -6.13
N SER A 84 -20.52 -12.70 -6.50
CA SER A 84 -19.90 -13.98 -6.87
C SER A 84 -19.49 -14.85 -5.66
N ALA A 85 -19.16 -14.23 -4.53
CA ALA A 85 -18.63 -14.91 -3.34
C ALA A 85 -19.71 -15.73 -2.60
N ASN A 86 -21.00 -15.48 -2.87
CA ASN A 86 -22.14 -16.13 -2.21
C ASN A 86 -22.07 -16.06 -0.67
N SER A 87 -21.45 -15.02 -0.10
CA SER A 87 -21.43 -14.78 1.35
C SER A 87 -22.55 -13.80 1.72
N PRO A 88 -23.56 -14.23 2.49
CA PRO A 88 -24.62 -13.34 2.96
C PRO A 88 -24.09 -12.27 3.92
N GLU A 89 -23.02 -12.55 4.67
CA GLU A 89 -22.39 -11.61 5.59
C GLU A 89 -21.77 -10.43 4.83
N LEU A 90 -21.06 -10.70 3.73
CA LEU A 90 -20.56 -9.64 2.86
C LEU A 90 -21.69 -8.91 2.13
N GLY A 91 -22.73 -9.64 1.70
CA GLY A 91 -23.91 -9.05 1.07
C GLY A 91 -24.63 -8.04 1.95
N ALA A 92 -24.60 -8.24 3.28
CA ALA A 92 -25.18 -7.31 4.25
C ALA A 92 -24.39 -5.99 4.44
N LEU A 93 -23.19 -5.87 3.85
CA LEU A 93 -22.34 -4.68 3.95
C LEU A 93 -22.45 -3.73 2.75
N LEU A 94 -23.14 -4.13 1.68
CA LEU A 94 -23.45 -3.30 0.51
C LEU A 94 -24.60 -2.33 0.79
#